data_AF-A0AB38AJP3-F1
#
_entry.id   AF-A0AB38AJP3-F1
#
_cell.length_a   1.000
_cell.length_b   1.000
_cell.length_c   1.000
_cell.angle_alpha   90.00
_cell.angle_beta   90.00
_cell.angle_gamma   90.00
#
_symmetry.space_group_name_H-M   'P 1'
#
loop_
_entity.id
_entity.type
_entity.pdbx_description
1 polymer ?
#
loop_
_entity_poly.entity_id
_entity_poly.type
_entity_poly.pdbx_seq_one_letter_code
_entity_poly.pdbx_strand_id
1 'polypeptide(L)'
;MGFCVHKSILYAPAVRAVGIPSRLVYAHVRNHLASDRLKKMVGGVVFHHGLVSIHLGGRWLRVTPVFNKLLCRLYGMAPLEFDGASDSLYRPYDGHDGARMEFLKDYGAYGDVPFDLLLERMRAKHPDMFADHDVVAGSGSLADEAPARASTV
;
A
#
# COMPACT_ATOMS: atom_id res chain seq x y z
N MET A 1 5.36 7.40 10.72
CA MET A 1 4.66 6.21 10.16
C MET A 1 3.99 6.63 8.86
N GLY A 2 4.29 5.98 7.72
CA GLY A 2 3.70 6.34 6.42
C GLY A 2 3.02 5.15 5.75
N PHE A 3 1.68 5.10 5.74
CA PHE A 3 0.90 4.08 5.03
C PHE A 3 1.00 4.21 3.51
N CYS A 4 0.47 3.22 2.77
CA CYS A 4 0.39 3.23 1.31
C CYS A 4 -0.22 4.52 0.75
N VAL A 5 -1.28 5.05 1.39
CA VAL A 5 -1.90 6.33 1.02
C VAL A 5 -0.89 7.48 1.00
N HIS A 6 -0.12 7.68 2.08
CA HIS A 6 0.89 8.75 2.17
C HIS A 6 1.98 8.61 1.10
N LYS A 7 2.44 7.37 0.86
CA LYS A 7 3.45 7.10 -0.16
C LYS A 7 2.93 7.41 -1.57
N SER A 8 1.67 7.08 -1.84
CA SER A 8 1.03 7.42 -3.12
C SER A 8 0.81 8.92 -3.28
N ILE A 9 0.44 9.63 -2.20
CA ILE A 9 0.33 11.09 -2.16
C ILE A 9 1.68 11.77 -2.45
N LEU A 10 2.79 11.19 -2.02
CA LEU A 10 4.14 11.69 -2.36
C LEU A 10 4.57 11.31 -3.78
N TYR A 11 4.29 10.08 -4.19
CA TYR A 11 4.75 9.53 -5.47
C TYR A 11 4.06 10.18 -6.67
N ALA A 12 2.74 10.37 -6.63
CA ALA A 12 2.00 10.98 -7.74
C ALA A 12 2.56 12.35 -8.18
N PRO A 13 2.76 13.36 -7.30
CA PRO A 13 3.35 14.62 -7.69
C PRO A 13 4.81 14.50 -8.12
N ALA A 14 5.60 13.59 -7.53
CA ALA A 14 6.98 13.34 -7.99
C ALA A 14 7.03 12.86 -9.45
N VAL A 15 6.08 11.99 -9.84
CA VAL A 15 5.92 11.56 -11.24
C VAL A 15 5.50 12.73 -12.14
N ARG A 16 4.59 13.59 -11.67
CA ARG A 16 4.19 14.79 -12.44
C ARG A 16 5.34 15.78 -12.62
N ALA A 17 6.21 15.91 -11.63
CA ALA A 17 7.36 16.82 -11.69
C ALA A 17 8.34 16.47 -12.82
N VAL A 18 8.37 15.21 -13.26
CA VAL A 18 9.18 14.76 -14.41
C VAL A 18 8.38 14.72 -15.73
N GLY A 19 7.20 15.34 -15.78
CA GLY A 19 6.39 15.47 -16.99
C GLY A 19 5.47 14.29 -17.29
N ILE A 20 5.36 13.31 -16.40
CA ILE A 20 4.50 12.14 -16.60
C ILE A 20 3.15 12.39 -15.91
N PRO A 21 2.01 12.36 -16.64
CA PRO A 21 0.69 12.48 -16.01
C PRO A 21 0.46 11.36 -14.99
N SER A 22 -0.06 11.72 -13.81
CA SER A 22 -0.35 10.74 -12.74
C SER A 22 -1.64 11.07 -11.98
N ARG A 23 -2.26 10.03 -11.41
CA ARG A 23 -3.50 10.06 -10.64
C ARG A 23 -3.38 9.17 -9.42
N LEU A 24 -3.96 9.58 -8.29
CA LEU A 24 -4.13 8.74 -7.12
C LEU A 24 -5.24 7.72 -7.36
N VAL A 25 -5.03 6.47 -6.97
CA VAL A 25 -6.04 5.42 -7.07
C VAL A 25 -6.22 4.81 -5.68
N TYR A 26 -7.48 4.61 -5.29
CA TYR A 26 -7.82 4.03 -4.00
C TYR A 26 -8.60 2.74 -4.17
N ALA A 27 -8.34 1.77 -3.30
CA ALA A 27 -9.01 0.49 -3.31
C ALA A 27 -9.22 -0.07 -1.90
N HIS A 28 -10.03 -1.11 -1.78
CA HIS A 28 -9.91 -2.07 -0.68
C HIS A 28 -9.08 -3.26 -1.14
N VAL A 29 -8.14 -3.66 -0.30
CA VAL A 29 -7.34 -4.86 -0.53
C VAL A 29 -7.40 -5.79 0.66
N ARG A 30 -7.44 -7.09 0.42
CA ARG A 30 -7.21 -8.10 1.46
C ARG A 30 -5.70 -8.31 1.59
N ASN A 31 -5.14 -7.98 2.75
CA ASN A 31 -3.72 -8.17 3.03
C ASN A 31 -3.53 -9.25 4.10
N HIS A 32 -3.00 -10.40 3.68
CA HIS A 32 -2.75 -11.54 4.55
C HIS A 32 -1.38 -11.49 5.25
N LEU A 33 -0.50 -10.58 4.83
CA LEU A 33 0.89 -10.47 5.31
C LEU A 33 1.04 -9.42 6.42
N ALA A 34 -0.06 -8.85 6.91
CA ALA A 34 -0.04 -7.90 8.03
C ALA A 34 0.22 -8.62 9.35
N SER A 35 0.99 -7.99 10.25
CA SER A 35 1.14 -8.44 11.64
C SER A 35 -0.21 -8.38 12.37
N ASP A 36 -0.38 -9.18 13.43
CA ASP A 36 -1.63 -9.18 14.19
C ASP A 36 -1.89 -7.84 14.88
N ARG A 37 -0.82 -7.13 15.25
CA ARG A 37 -0.91 -5.75 15.73
C ARG A 37 -1.48 -4.82 14.65
N LEU A 38 -0.95 -4.89 13.43
CA LEU A 38 -1.45 -4.10 12.31
C LEU A 38 -2.91 -4.45 11.98
N LYS A 39 -3.28 -5.74 12.00
CA LYS A 39 -4.68 -6.18 11.82
C LYS A 39 -5.59 -5.61 12.90
N LYS A 40 -5.16 -5.62 14.17
CA LYS A 40 -5.93 -5.06 15.28
C LYS A 40 -6.13 -3.55 15.12
N MET A 41 -5.08 -2.81 14.78
CA MET A 41 -5.15 -1.37 14.55
C MET A 41 -6.04 -1.01 13.35
N VAL A 42 -6.01 -1.82 12.28
CA VAL A 42 -6.80 -1.60 11.06
C VAL A 42 -8.24 -2.14 11.19
N GLY A 43 -8.55 -2.91 12.23
CA GLY A 43 -9.86 -3.55 12.40
C GLY A 43 -10.09 -4.76 11.48
N GLY A 44 -9.03 -5.44 11.04
CA GLY A 44 -9.11 -6.72 10.31
C GLY A 44 -8.07 -6.90 9.21
N VAL A 45 -8.40 -7.75 8.23
CA VAL A 45 -7.52 -8.13 7.09
C VAL A 45 -7.81 -7.35 5.80
N VAL A 46 -8.80 -6.46 5.81
CA VAL A 46 -9.18 -5.65 4.65
C VAL A 46 -8.76 -4.20 4.89
N PHE A 47 -7.88 -3.70 4.03
CA PHE A 47 -7.20 -2.42 4.16
C PHE A 47 -7.71 -1.45 3.11
N HIS A 48 -7.88 -0.18 3.48
CA HIS A 48 -7.94 0.89 2.49
C HIS A 48 -6.53 1.14 1.94
N HIS A 49 -6.39 1.00 0.63
CA HIS A 49 -5.12 1.01 -0.06
C HIS A 49 -5.04 2.18 -1.04
N GLY A 50 -3.91 2.88 -1.02
CA GLY A 50 -3.58 3.89 -2.02
C GLY A 50 -2.48 3.37 -2.95
N LEU A 51 -2.68 3.55 -4.26
CA LEU A 51 -1.71 3.32 -5.33
C LEU A 51 -1.76 4.51 -6.31
N VAL A 52 -0.98 4.45 -7.39
CA VAL A 52 -0.91 5.53 -8.38
C VAL A 52 -1.15 4.97 -9.77
N SER A 53 -1.85 5.71 -10.62
CA SER A 53 -1.91 5.44 -12.05
C SER A 53 -1.09 6.48 -12.80
N ILE A 54 -0.21 6.06 -13.69
CA ILE A 54 0.70 6.91 -14.46
C ILE A 54 0.52 6.71 -15.95
N HIS A 55 0.69 7.75 -16.76
CA HIS A 55 0.49 7.68 -18.20
C HIS A 55 1.83 7.58 -18.95
N LEU A 56 2.15 6.38 -19.43
CA LEU A 56 3.39 6.06 -20.14
C LEU A 56 3.07 5.30 -21.42
N GLY A 57 3.76 5.63 -22.52
CA GLY A 57 3.58 4.93 -23.79
C GLY A 57 2.15 4.95 -24.33
N GLY A 58 1.39 6.03 -24.08
CA GLY A 58 0.00 6.17 -24.53
C GLY A 58 -1.03 5.37 -23.74
N ARG A 59 -0.66 4.79 -22.59
CA ARG A 59 -1.55 3.99 -21.73
C ARG A 59 -1.42 4.39 -20.27
N TRP A 60 -2.49 4.16 -19.52
CA TRP A 60 -2.48 4.25 -18.06
C TRP A 60 -1.97 2.95 -17.46
N LEU A 61 -0.94 3.04 -16.63
CA LEU A 61 -0.36 1.94 -15.87
C LEU A 61 -0.68 2.13 -14.39
N ARG A 62 -1.04 1.07 -13.68
CA ARG A 62 -1.21 1.10 -12.22
C ARG A 62 0.06 0.64 -11.53
N VAL A 63 0.54 1.43 -10.58
CA VAL A 63 1.80 1.20 -9.87
C VAL A 63 1.60 1.35 -8.37
N THR A 64 2.20 0.44 -7.60
CA THR A 64 2.09 0.39 -6.13
C THR A 64 3.42 0.84 -5.49
N PRO A 65 3.60 2.14 -5.19
CA PRO A 65 4.87 2.68 -4.68
C PRO A 65 5.01 2.46 -3.16
N VAL A 66 4.86 1.20 -2.70
CA VAL A 66 4.56 0.94 -1.28
C VAL A 66 5.68 0.20 -0.54
N PHE A 67 6.44 -0.66 -1.21
CA PHE A 67 7.45 -1.52 -0.56
C PHE A 67 8.86 -1.02 -0.83
N ASN A 68 9.64 -0.77 0.23
CA ASN A 68 11.06 -0.51 0.10
C ASN A 68 11.85 -1.84 0.18
N LYS A 69 13.04 -1.87 -0.42
CA LYS A 69 13.87 -3.09 -0.51
C LYS A 69 14.23 -3.66 0.87
N LEU A 70 14.35 -2.82 1.90
CA LEU A 70 14.64 -3.24 3.27
C LEU A 70 13.49 -4.07 3.85
N LEU A 71 12.26 -3.59 3.75
CA LEU A 71 11.06 -4.26 4.24
C LEU A 71 10.84 -5.58 3.51
N CYS A 72 11.03 -5.60 2.19
CA CYS A 72 11.00 -6.83 1.41
C CYS A 72 11.98 -7.89 1.96
N ARG A 73 13.24 -7.53 2.23
CA ARG A 73 14.23 -8.46 2.82
C ARG A 73 13.89 -8.95 4.23
N LEU A 74 13.22 -8.13 5.04
CA LEU A 74 12.82 -8.49 6.40
C LEU A 74 11.67 -9.51 6.41
N TYR A 75 10.76 -9.41 5.45
CA TYR A 75 9.63 -10.32 5.29
C TYR A 75 9.92 -11.47 4.31
N GLY A 76 11.16 -11.64 3.86
CA GLY A 76 11.54 -12.68 2.89
C GLY A 76 10.88 -12.54 1.51
N MET A 77 10.47 -11.32 1.14
CA MET A 77 9.75 -11.03 -0.10
C MET A 77 10.67 -10.41 -1.15
N ALA A 78 10.38 -10.64 -2.43
CA ALA A 78 10.99 -9.88 -3.52
C ALA A 78 10.45 -8.43 -3.56
N PRO A 79 11.28 -7.42 -3.89
CA PRO A 79 10.83 -6.08 -4.24
C PRO A 79 9.84 -6.13 -5.40
N LEU A 80 8.81 -5.27 -5.33
CA LEU A 80 7.92 -5.05 -6.46
C LEU A 80 8.60 -4.04 -7.40
N GLU A 81 9.21 -4.54 -8.46
CA GLU A 81 9.84 -3.71 -9.48
C GLU A 81 8.80 -3.21 -10.49
N PHE A 82 9.12 -2.10 -11.15
CA PHE A 82 8.31 -1.52 -12.22
C PHE A 82 9.14 -1.50 -13.50
N ASP A 83 8.69 -2.22 -14.52
CA ASP A 83 9.38 -2.40 -15.80
C ASP A 83 9.15 -1.24 -16.80
N GLY A 84 8.29 -0.27 -16.45
CA GLY A 84 7.92 0.83 -17.34
C GLY A 84 6.86 0.47 -18.39
N ALA A 85 6.43 -0.78 -18.47
CA ALA A 85 5.60 -1.30 -19.55
C ALA A 85 4.34 -2.05 -19.08
N SER A 86 4.30 -2.49 -17.83
CA SER A 86 3.24 -3.33 -17.27
C SER A 86 2.73 -2.78 -15.94
N ASP A 87 1.50 -3.14 -15.57
CA ASP A 87 0.96 -2.81 -14.26
C ASP A 87 1.81 -3.46 -13.16
N SER A 88 2.22 -2.65 -12.17
CA SER A 88 2.95 -3.07 -10.99
C SER A 88 2.01 -3.08 -9.79
N LEU A 89 1.09 -4.07 -9.81
CA LEU A 89 0.01 -4.24 -8.83
C LEU A 89 0.30 -5.36 -7.82
N TYR A 90 0.89 -6.46 -8.30
CA TYR A 90 1.07 -7.69 -7.53
C TYR A 90 2.54 -8.05 -7.45
N ARG A 91 2.96 -8.62 -6.31
CA ARG A 91 4.21 -9.39 -6.29
C ARG A 91 4.09 -10.60 -7.22
N PRO A 92 5.13 -10.93 -8.00
CA PRO A 92 5.24 -12.22 -8.67
C PRO A 92 5.09 -13.35 -7.65
N TYR A 93 4.31 -14.36 -8.00
CA TYR A 93 4.04 -15.53 -7.17
C TYR A 93 5.31 -16.39 -7.06
N ASP A 94 5.79 -16.63 -5.84
CA ASP A 94 7.02 -17.35 -5.52
C ASP A 94 6.80 -18.80 -5.06
N GLY A 95 5.66 -19.42 -5.43
CA GLY A 95 5.50 -20.87 -5.40
C GLY A 95 5.29 -21.51 -4.02
N HIS A 96 5.31 -20.73 -2.93
CA HIS A 96 4.86 -21.20 -1.62
C HIS A 96 3.41 -20.75 -1.35
N ASP A 97 2.57 -21.73 -1.01
CA ASP A 97 1.15 -21.54 -0.70
C ASP A 97 0.91 -20.41 0.31
N GLY A 98 -0.05 -19.53 -0.05
CA GLY A 98 -0.87 -18.86 0.95
C GLY A 98 -0.63 -17.36 1.15
N ALA A 99 -0.84 -16.56 0.10
CA ALA A 99 -1.86 -15.48 0.08
C ALA A 99 -1.43 -14.25 -0.74
N ARG A 100 -2.07 -14.09 -1.90
CA ARG A 100 -1.90 -12.90 -2.75
C ARG A 100 -2.74 -11.75 -2.20
N MET A 101 -2.26 -10.52 -2.35
CA MET A 101 -3.08 -9.34 -2.10
C MET A 101 -4.24 -9.34 -3.09
N GLU A 102 -5.46 -9.33 -2.59
CA GLU A 102 -6.68 -9.37 -3.40
C GLU A 102 -7.32 -7.98 -3.45
N PHE A 103 -7.60 -7.46 -4.64
CA PHE A 103 -8.37 -6.22 -4.80
C PHE A 103 -9.87 -6.51 -4.67
N LEU A 104 -10.50 -5.98 -3.64
CA LEU A 104 -11.91 -6.24 -3.33
C LEU A 104 -12.85 -5.17 -3.88
N LYS A 105 -12.40 -3.91 -3.89
CA LYS A 105 -13.21 -2.77 -4.35
C LYS A 105 -12.31 -1.68 -4.88
N ASP A 106 -12.62 -1.18 -6.07
CA ASP A 106 -11.95 -0.02 -6.69
C ASP A 106 -12.79 1.24 -6.43
N TYR A 107 -12.15 2.32 -6.00
CA TYR A 107 -12.79 3.62 -5.78
C TYR A 107 -12.51 4.64 -6.88
N GLY A 108 -11.76 4.25 -7.92
CA GLY A 108 -11.43 5.08 -9.06
C GLY A 108 -10.12 5.85 -8.90
N ALA A 109 -9.89 6.71 -9.89
CA ALA A 109 -8.69 7.53 -10.02
C ALA A 109 -9.01 9.01 -9.82
N TYR A 110 -8.14 9.72 -9.11
CA TYR A 110 -8.30 11.11 -8.72
C TYR A 110 -7.06 11.93 -9.13
N GLY A 111 -7.26 13.13 -9.67
CA GLY A 111 -6.15 14.00 -10.06
C GLY A 111 -5.36 14.54 -8.87
N ASP A 112 -6.04 14.75 -7.74
CA ASP A 112 -5.46 15.18 -6.48
C ASP A 112 -6.11 14.44 -5.29
N VAL A 113 -5.64 14.69 -4.07
CA VAL A 113 -6.14 14.05 -2.86
C VAL A 113 -7.62 14.44 -2.63
N PRO A 114 -8.58 13.51 -2.71
CA PRO A 114 -9.96 13.79 -2.36
C PRO A 114 -10.09 13.75 -0.83
N PHE A 115 -9.54 14.76 -0.15
CA PHE A 115 -9.23 14.73 1.29
C PHE A 115 -10.43 14.35 2.16
N ASP A 116 -11.56 15.03 2.01
CA ASP A 116 -12.76 14.78 2.81
C ASP A 116 -13.29 13.36 2.60
N LEU A 117 -13.38 12.93 1.34
CA LEU A 117 -13.85 11.59 0.96
C LEU A 117 -12.89 10.50 1.45
N LEU A 118 -11.58 10.75 1.41
CA LEU A 118 -10.56 9.84 1.92
C LEU A 118 -10.70 9.69 3.43
N LEU A 119 -10.83 10.80 4.16
CA LEU A 119 -11.00 10.77 5.61
C LEU A 119 -12.30 10.09 6.03
N GLU A 120 -13.41 10.40 5.36
CA GLU A 120 -14.71 9.74 5.58
C GLU A 120 -14.58 8.22 5.44
N ARG A 121 -13.99 7.76 4.32
CA ARG A 121 -13.80 6.33 4.05
C ARG A 121 -12.86 5.68 5.06
N MET A 122 -11.76 6.33 5.40
CA MET A 122 -10.81 5.82 6.38
C MET A 122 -11.47 5.68 7.76
N ARG A 123 -12.23 6.68 8.22
CA ARG A 123 -12.95 6.63 9.50
C ARG A 123 -14.01 5.54 9.51
N ALA A 124 -14.78 5.43 8.42
CA ALA A 124 -15.81 4.40 8.29
C ALA A 124 -15.21 2.97 8.25
N LYS A 125 -14.07 2.80 7.57
CA LYS A 125 -13.46 1.48 7.38
C LYS A 125 -12.54 1.05 8.52
N HIS A 126 -11.87 2.00 9.15
CA HIS A 126 -10.83 1.77 10.16
C HIS A 126 -11.06 2.65 11.40
N PRO A 127 -12.22 2.54 12.08
CA PRO A 127 -12.56 3.43 13.19
C PRO A 127 -11.52 3.40 14.32
N ASP A 128 -10.91 2.24 14.56
CA ASP A 128 -9.86 2.05 15.59
C ASP A 128 -8.56 2.82 15.29
N MET A 129 -8.34 3.22 14.03
CA MET A 129 -7.22 4.09 13.66
C MET A 129 -7.46 5.57 14.03
N PHE A 130 -8.69 5.94 14.41
CA PHE A 130 -9.11 7.32 14.69
C PHE A 130 -9.66 7.51 16.12
N ALA A 131 -9.41 6.55 17.02
CA ALA A 131 -9.99 6.52 18.36
C ALA A 131 -9.44 7.59 19.33
N ASP A 132 -8.27 8.16 19.07
CA ASP A 132 -7.71 9.31 19.80
C ASP A 132 -7.19 10.35 18.80
N HIS A 133 -7.42 11.62 19.09
CA HIS A 133 -7.21 12.76 18.20
C HIS A 133 -5.83 12.76 17.52
N ASP A 134 -5.85 12.86 16.18
CA ASP A 134 -4.74 13.22 15.29
C ASP A 134 -3.46 12.37 15.33
N VAL A 135 -3.46 11.26 16.08
CA VAL A 135 -2.32 10.34 16.18
C VAL A 135 -2.75 8.95 15.75
N VAL A 136 -2.10 8.40 14.72
CA VAL A 136 -2.17 6.95 14.45
C VAL A 136 -1.60 6.25 15.68
N ALA A 137 -2.46 5.64 16.49
CA ALA A 137 -2.05 4.96 17.71
C ALA A 137 -1.01 3.86 17.39
N GLY A 138 0.19 3.98 17.98
CA GLY A 138 1.20 2.93 18.00
C GLY A 138 2.62 3.37 17.67
N SER A 139 3.53 3.20 18.65
CA SER A 139 4.97 3.04 18.40
C SER A 139 5.21 1.62 17.90
N GLY A 140 5.06 1.42 16.59
CA GLY A 140 5.35 0.15 15.93
C GLY A 140 6.27 0.36 14.76
N SER A 141 6.94 -0.70 14.34
CA SER A 141 7.71 -0.72 13.11
C SER A 141 7.43 -2.08 12.49
N LEU A 142 6.98 -2.10 11.25
CA LEU A 142 6.90 -3.35 10.49
C LEU A 142 8.27 -4.05 10.44
N ALA A 143 9.38 -3.31 10.59
CA ALA A 143 10.69 -3.92 10.69
C ALA A 143 10.90 -4.67 12.01
N ASP A 144 10.41 -4.11 13.12
CA ASP A 144 10.52 -4.73 14.46
C ASP A 144 9.57 -5.93 14.61
N GLU A 145 8.51 -5.96 13.79
CA GLU A 145 7.46 -6.99 13.78
C GLU A 145 7.66 -8.02 12.66
N ALA A 146 8.81 -7.99 11.96
CA ALA A 146 9.15 -9.00 10.97
C ALA A 146 9.40 -10.36 11.67
N PRO A 147 8.98 -11.49 11.07
CA PRO A 147 9.27 -12.80 11.64
C PRO A 147 10.78 -12.97 11.83
N ALA A 148 11.19 -13.50 12.97
CA ALA A 148 12.60 -13.81 13.22
C ALA A 148 13.10 -14.72 12.10
N ARG A 149 14.21 -14.36 11.46
CA ARG A 149 14.85 -15.22 10.46
C ARG A 149 15.16 -16.55 11.12
N ALA A 150 14.58 -17.64 10.61
CA ALA A 150 15.01 -18.98 10.98
C ALA A 150 16.50 -19.07 10.64
N SER A 151 17.33 -19.23 11.67
CA SER A 151 18.77 -19.41 11.50
C SER A 151 18.97 -20.78 10.84
N THR A 152 19.24 -20.78 9.55
CA THR A 152 19.79 -21.98 8.89
C THR A 152 21.23 -22.12 9.37
N VAL A 153 21.45 -23.13 10.21
CA VAL A 153 22.76 -23.72 10.53
C VAL A 153 23.37 -24.30 9.27
#